data_AF-A0A256ZIB8-F1
#
_entry.id   AF-A0A256ZIB8-F1
#
_cell.length_a   1.000
_cell.length_b   1.000
_cell.length_c   1.000
_cell.angle_alpha   90.00
_cell.angle_beta   90.00
_cell.angle_gamma   90.00
#
_symmetry.space_group_name_H-M   'P 1'
#
loop_
_entity.id
_entity.type
_entity.pdbx_description
1 polymer ?
#
loop_
_entity_poly.entity_id
_entity_poly.type
_entity_poly.pdbx_seq_one_letter_code
_entity_poly.pdbx_strand_id
1 'polypeptide(L)'
;MEALEAALLIIQGFLTIYFTLLTTRAVVLLFFAMRYEKKLRSLGKNEEILARKPFVTIMIPCYNEKDIVERTIESCLSVDYDNFEILVVDDSTDETVEILKKWS
;
A
#
# COMPACT_ATOMS: atom_id res chain seq x y z
N MET A 1 25.61 -42.14 16.63
CA MET A 1 25.35 -41.05 17.58
C MET A 1 25.99 -39.77 17.05
N GLU A 2 27.29 -39.78 16.76
CA GLU A 2 28.05 -38.63 16.23
C GLU A 2 27.51 -38.00 14.93
N ALA A 3 27.13 -38.80 13.92
CA ALA A 3 26.61 -38.27 12.65
C ALA A 3 25.24 -37.57 12.80
N LEU A 4 24.40 -38.03 13.73
CA LEU A 4 23.11 -37.41 14.02
C LEU A 4 23.29 -36.08 14.75
N GLU A 5 24.22 -36.03 15.72
CA GLU A 5 24.57 -34.79 16.41
C GLU A 5 25.14 -33.75 15.46
N ALA A 6 26.04 -34.15 14.56
CA ALA A 6 26.58 -33.26 13.52
C ALA A 6 25.47 -32.71 12.61
N ALA A 7 24.52 -33.55 12.18
CA ALA A 7 23.39 -33.12 11.36
C ALA A 7 22.48 -32.13 12.10
N LEU A 8 22.19 -32.37 13.39
CA LEU A 8 21.38 -31.47 14.21
C LEU A 8 22.04 -30.10 14.40
N LEU A 9 23.36 -30.07 14.61
CA LEU A 9 24.12 -28.81 14.71
C LEU A 9 24.09 -27.99 13.42
N ILE A 10 24.20 -28.65 12.26
CA ILE A 10 24.10 -27.99 10.95
C ILE A 10 22.71 -27.36 10.77
N ILE A 11 21.65 -28.12 11.06
CA ILE A 11 20.26 -27.62 10.96
C ILE A 11 20.04 -26.44 11.91
N GLN A 12 20.50 -26.54 13.16
CA GLN A 12 20.41 -25.46 14.13
C GLN A 12 21.14 -24.20 13.65
N GLY A 13 22.31 -24.35 13.00
CA GLY A 13 23.04 -23.24 12.40
C GLY A 13 22.23 -22.51 11.34
N PHE A 14 21.63 -23.25 10.39
CA PHE A 14 20.77 -22.66 9.36
C PHE A 14 19.55 -21.94 9.94
N LEU A 15 18.88 -22.56 10.93
CA LEU A 15 17.74 -21.94 11.61
C LEU A 15 18.14 -20.64 12.30
N THR A 16 19.29 -20.64 12.99
CA THR A 16 19.80 -19.46 13.69
C THR A 16 20.10 -18.32 12.71
N ILE A 17 20.72 -18.62 11.57
CA ILE A 17 20.98 -17.62 10.50
C ILE A 17 19.66 -17.07 9.96
N TYR A 18 18.69 -17.95 9.66
CA TYR A 18 17.36 -17.54 9.17
C TYR A 18 16.64 -16.61 10.14
N PHE A 19 16.56 -16.96 11.42
CA PHE A 19 15.95 -16.10 12.44
C PHE A 19 16.71 -14.79 12.65
N THR A 20 18.05 -14.80 12.53
CA THR A 20 18.86 -13.58 12.60
C THR A 20 18.56 -12.64 11.44
N LEU A 21 18.39 -13.17 10.22
CA LEU A 21 18.00 -12.36 9.05
C LEU A 21 16.58 -11.79 9.19
N LEU A 22 15.63 -12.59 9.67
CA LEU A 22 14.25 -12.14 9.92
C LEU A 22 14.18 -11.05 10.98
N THR A 23 14.87 -11.24 12.10
CA THR A 23 14.91 -10.25 13.20
C THR A 23 15.58 -8.97 12.75
N THR A 24 16.71 -9.06 12.03
CA THR A 24 17.39 -7.88 11.45
C THR A 24 16.46 -7.11 10.50
N ARG A 25 15.76 -7.81 9.59
CA ARG A 25 14.78 -7.19 8.69
C ARG A 25 13.66 -6.48 9.47
N ALA A 26 13.11 -7.14 10.49
CA ALA A 26 12.06 -6.55 11.32
C ALA A 26 12.54 -5.29 12.07
N VAL A 27 13.75 -5.31 12.63
CA VAL A 27 14.35 -4.16 13.31
C VAL A 27 14.59 -3.01 12.34
N VAL A 28 15.08 -3.29 11.13
CA VAL A 28 15.28 -2.27 10.08
C VAL A 28 13.94 -1.65 9.67
N LEU A 29 12.91 -2.46 9.43
CA LEU A 29 11.57 -1.96 9.11
C LEU A 29 10.99 -1.14 10.26
N LEU A 30 11.14 -1.58 11.51
CA LEU A 30 10.68 -0.83 12.69
C LEU A 30 11.42 0.50 12.81
N PHE A 31 12.74 0.51 12.58
CA PHE A 31 13.53 1.73 12.59
C PHE A 31 13.07 2.73 11.52
N PHE A 32 12.85 2.26 10.29
CA PHE A 32 12.31 3.10 9.21
C PHE A 32 10.88 3.54 9.49
N ALA A 33 10.02 2.68 10.05
CA ALA A 33 8.66 3.03 10.46
C ALA A 33 8.66 4.12 11.54
N MET A 34 9.50 4.00 12.57
CA MET A 34 9.67 5.02 13.60
C MET A 34 10.17 6.35 13.03
N ARG A 35 11.11 6.31 12.07
CA ARG A 35 11.59 7.51 11.35
C ARG A 35 10.49 8.14 10.51
N TYR A 36 9.70 7.32 9.82
CA TYR A 36 8.59 7.76 8.97
C TYR A 36 7.48 8.40 9.81
N GLU A 37 7.07 7.80 10.92
CA GLU A 37 6.06 8.36 11.82
C GLU A 37 6.51 9.69 12.43
N LYS A 38 7.77 9.80 12.86
CA LYS A 38 8.31 11.07 13.36
C LYS A 38 8.26 12.17 12.30
N LYS A 39 8.60 11.83 11.05
CA LYS A 39 8.48 12.76 9.92
C LYS A 39 7.01 13.14 9.67
N LEU A 40 6.10 12.17 9.66
CA LEU A 40 4.67 12.42 9.44
C LEU A 40 4.06 13.31 10.53
N ARG A 41 4.43 13.09 11.80
CA ARG A 41 4.05 13.96 12.92
C ARG A 41 4.62 15.37 12.77
N SER A 42 5.85 15.51 12.26
CA SER A 42 6.49 16.81 12.04
C SER A 42 5.87 17.63 10.92
N LEU A 43 5.20 17.00 9.95
CA LEU A 43 4.49 17.72 8.88
C LEU A 43 3.28 18.49 9.42
N GLY A 44 2.80 18.16 10.63
CA GLY A 44 1.64 18.79 11.24
C GLY A 44 0.35 18.53 10.46
N LYS A 45 -0.79 18.75 11.09
CA LYS A 45 -2.04 18.91 10.36
C LYS A 45 -2.18 20.40 10.05
N ASN A 46 -2.47 20.73 8.79
CA ASN A 46 -2.86 22.08 8.46
C ASN A 46 -4.36 22.23 8.77
N GLU A 47 -4.66 22.64 10.01
CA GLU A 47 -6.03 22.80 10.51
C GLU A 47 -6.86 23.77 9.65
N GLU A 48 -6.23 24.80 9.08
CA GLU A 48 -6.88 25.74 8.17
C GLU A 48 -7.31 25.06 6.86
N ILE A 49 -6.46 24.21 6.29
CA ILE A 49 -6.78 23.42 5.09
C ILE A 49 -7.88 22.39 5.38
N LEU A 50 -7.86 21.75 6.56
CA LEU A 50 -8.89 20.79 6.93
C LEU A 50 -10.24 21.48 7.15
N ALA A 51 -10.25 22.66 7.78
CA ALA A 51 -11.45 23.45 8.02
C ALA A 51 -12.11 23.92 6.71
N ARG A 52 -11.33 24.31 5.70
CA ARG A 52 -11.86 24.82 4.43
C ARG A 52 -12.37 23.73 3.48
N LYS A 53 -12.13 22.44 3.75
CA LYS A 53 -12.47 21.30 2.87
C LYS A 53 -12.21 21.62 1.39
N PRO A 54 -10.94 21.79 0.93
CA PRO A 54 -10.65 22.19 -0.45
C PRO A 54 -11.20 21.19 -1.47
N PHE A 55 -11.43 21.65 -2.70
CA PHE A 55 -11.78 20.74 -3.78
C PHE A 55 -10.60 19.80 -4.07
N VAL A 56 -10.87 18.50 -4.17
CA VAL A 56 -9.87 17.45 -4.42
C VAL A 56 -10.23 16.69 -5.70
N THR A 57 -9.25 16.46 -6.57
CA THR A 57 -9.40 15.56 -7.72
C THR A 57 -8.67 14.26 -7.43
N ILE A 58 -9.40 13.13 -7.38
CA ILE A 58 -8.81 11.80 -7.34
C ILE A 58 -8.56 11.35 -8.77
N MET A 59 -7.30 11.37 -9.20
CA MET A 59 -6.92 10.98 -10.56
C MET A 59 -6.57 9.49 -10.61
N ILE A 60 -7.24 8.73 -11.48
CA ILE A 60 -7.06 7.28 -11.64
C ILE A 60 -6.56 7.01 -13.07
N PRO A 61 -5.25 6.81 -13.29
CA PRO A 61 -4.75 6.31 -14.56
C PRO A 61 -5.02 4.81 -14.69
N CYS A 62 -5.63 4.39 -15.80
CA CYS A 62 -6.02 2.99 -16.05
C CYS A 62 -5.44 2.46 -17.36
N TYR A 63 -5.01 1.20 -17.34
CA TYR A 63 -4.62 0.43 -18.53
C TYR A 63 -4.84 -1.07 -18.29
N ASN A 64 -5.82 -1.66 -18.97
CA ASN A 64 -6.23 -3.06 -18.89
C ASN A 64 -6.51 -3.55 -17.45
N GLU A 65 -7.39 -2.84 -16.75
CA GLU A 65 -7.71 -3.03 -15.33
C GLU A 65 -9.12 -3.61 -15.09
N LYS A 66 -9.70 -4.32 -16.07
CA LYS A 66 -11.09 -4.79 -16.01
C LYS A 66 -11.48 -5.55 -14.73
N ASP A 67 -10.54 -6.27 -14.11
CA ASP A 67 -10.78 -7.07 -12.90
C ASP A 67 -10.80 -6.23 -11.61
N ILE A 68 -10.32 -4.97 -11.65
CA ILE A 68 -10.16 -4.13 -10.46
C ILE A 68 -10.84 -2.76 -10.57
N VAL A 69 -11.06 -2.26 -11.78
CA VAL A 69 -11.50 -0.87 -12.02
C VAL A 69 -12.81 -0.53 -11.32
N GLU A 70 -13.76 -1.48 -11.28
CA GLU A 70 -15.03 -1.32 -10.59
C GLU A 70 -14.84 -1.12 -9.08
N ARG A 71 -14.06 -2.00 -8.44
CA ARG A 71 -13.75 -1.90 -7.01
C ARG A 71 -12.94 -0.64 -6.68
N THR A 72 -12.08 -0.18 -7.59
CA THR A 72 -11.32 1.06 -7.42
C THR A 72 -12.27 2.26 -7.37
N ILE A 73 -13.25 2.34 -8.28
CA ILE A 73 -14.24 3.43 -8.29
C ILE A 73 -15.10 3.39 -7.02
N GLU A 74 -15.61 2.22 -6.64
CA GLU A 74 -16.39 2.06 -5.40
C GLU A 74 -15.60 2.52 -4.17
N SER A 75 -14.31 2.17 -4.11
CA SER A 75 -13.42 2.61 -3.03
C SER A 75 -13.28 4.13 -3.00
N CYS A 76 -13.10 4.78 -4.15
CA CYS A 76 -13.01 6.24 -4.22
C CYS A 76 -14.32 6.93 -3.83
N LEU A 77 -15.48 6.36 -4.21
CA LEU A 77 -16.80 6.88 -3.83
C LEU A 77 -17.12 6.68 -2.34
N SER A 78 -16.47 5.72 -1.68
CA SER A 78 -16.66 5.44 -0.24
C SER A 78 -15.93 6.42 0.70
N VAL A 79 -15.15 7.35 0.16
CA VAL A 79 -14.40 8.33 0.94
C VAL A 79 -15.36 9.28 1.66
N ASP A 80 -15.21 9.41 2.98
CA ASP A 80 -15.95 10.38 3.81
C ASP A 80 -15.41 11.81 3.60
N TYR A 81 -15.67 12.37 2.41
CA TYR A 81 -15.27 13.71 2.02
C TYR A 81 -16.20 14.24 0.92
N ASP A 82 -16.83 15.40 1.10
CA ASP A 82 -17.92 15.82 0.20
C ASP A 82 -17.45 16.60 -1.04
N ASN A 83 -16.24 17.17 -1.01
CA ASN A 83 -15.79 18.17 -1.98
C ASN A 83 -14.72 17.61 -2.94
N PHE A 84 -15.08 16.60 -3.72
CA PHE A 84 -14.14 15.96 -4.63
C PHE A 84 -14.78 15.50 -5.94
N GLU A 85 -13.92 15.22 -6.91
CA GLU A 85 -14.25 14.52 -8.15
C GLU A 85 -13.32 13.33 -8.34
N ILE A 86 -13.74 12.40 -9.20
CA ILE A 86 -12.92 11.28 -9.67
C ILE A 86 -12.67 11.51 -11.16
N LEU A 87 -11.40 11.63 -11.54
CA LEU A 87 -10.96 11.77 -12.93
C LEU A 87 -10.26 10.48 -13.37
N VAL A 88 -10.94 9.67 -14.16
CA VAL A 88 -10.35 8.46 -14.76
C VAL A 88 -9.72 8.83 -16.11
N VAL A 89 -8.46 8.46 -16.29
CA VAL A 89 -7.72 8.61 -17.55
C VAL A 89 -7.34 7.22 -18.02
N ASP A 90 -8.00 6.75 -19.08
CA ASP A 90 -7.86 5.39 -19.57
C ASP A 90 -7.27 5.35 -20.99
N ASP A 91 -6.36 4.39 -21.22
CA ASP A 91 -5.78 4.06 -22.53
C ASP A 91 -5.92 2.55 -22.82
N SER A 92 -6.94 1.90 -22.26
CA SER A 92 -7.10 0.45 -22.28
C SER A 92 -7.55 -0.08 -23.65
N THR A 93 -7.25 -1.35 -23.89
CA THR A 93 -7.65 -2.09 -25.11
C THR A 93 -8.58 -3.28 -24.81
N ASP A 94 -8.83 -3.54 -23.54
CA ASP A 94 -9.71 -4.58 -23.04
C ASP A 94 -11.06 -4.00 -22.58
N GLU A 95 -11.85 -4.80 -21.85
CA GLU A 95 -13.20 -4.46 -21.38
C GLU A 95 -13.23 -3.38 -20.27
N THR A 96 -12.08 -2.79 -19.90
CA THR A 96 -11.99 -1.73 -18.87
C THR A 96 -12.89 -0.55 -19.23
N VAL A 97 -12.87 -0.09 -20.48
CA VAL A 97 -13.67 1.05 -20.94
C VAL A 97 -15.17 0.77 -20.83
N GLU A 98 -15.62 -0.44 -21.16
CA GLU A 98 -17.02 -0.86 -21.03
C GLU A 98 -17.49 -0.84 -19.58
N ILE A 99 -16.63 -1.23 -18.64
CA ILE A 99 -16.92 -1.18 -17.21
C ILE A 99 -16.99 0.28 -16.74
N LEU A 100 -16.03 1.11 -17.15
CA LEU A 100 -15.97 2.54 -16.81
C LEU A 100 -17.20 3.32 -17.29
N LYS A 101 -17.75 3.00 -18.47
CA LYS A 101 -18.97 3.62 -19.00
C LYS A 101 -20.22 3.46 -18.12
N LYS A 102 -20.23 2.51 -17.19
CA LYS A 102 -21.32 2.38 -16.21
C LYS A 102 -21.34 3.51 -15.18
N TRP A 103 -20.22 4.24 -15.06
CA TRP A 103 -19.97 5.25 -14.02
C TRP A 103 -19.97 6.70 -14.55
N SER A 104 -20.14 6.88 -15.86
CA SER A 104 -20.24 8.18 -16.54
C SER A 104 -21.69 8.57 -16.83
#